data_AF-B4VV32-F1
#
_entry.id   AF-B4VV32-F1
#
_cell.length_a   1.000
_cell.length_b   1.000
_cell.length_c   1.000
_cell.angle_alpha   90.00
_cell.angle_beta   90.00
_cell.angle_gamma   90.00
#
_symmetry.space_group_name_H-M   'P 1'
#
loop_
_entity.id
_entity.type
_entity.pdbx_description
1 polymer ?
#
loop_
_entity_poly.entity_id
_entity_poly.type
_entity_poly.pdbx_seq_one_letter_code
_entity_poly.pdbx_strand_id
1 'polypeptide(L)'
;MTRQKTAVNSCNLAFVTLVVYLDVNGKRNPMKRFRKTHSKRFSSTPVDPQLPQVKLKTFLSGHESFTAYQLADNHVLLSLNQIVPYPGRECQKVALSFINSNHLEKTLVTLPNKRQSTLYPLPTVIAFWSHLNSLGQLPEREKKLLALFLAEQPIQVLNAKDRNSILPPKKQLSFVHPQQLAKSFKIQLNQEIELTIFVQTTNYYIDIFEGLTALGSQPTWLLNLSHSSRKNQALKRKGYSGRIYNLAYQDSDGIFEVSALKFSDWLVVWEYFGTKGNTKAIAILRSFAHISLHQRIKDACLVMAESNATPVGQKVLHLSHNSNADNQLAQ
;
A
#
# COMPACT_ATOMS: atom_id res chain seq x y z
N MET A 1 38.56 -16.88 46.63
CA MET A 1 37.42 -17.66 46.16
C MET A 1 36.21 -16.73 45.99
N THR A 2 35.55 -16.87 44.84
CA THR A 2 34.18 -16.41 44.50
C THR A 2 33.79 -14.94 44.73
N ARG A 3 33.98 -14.11 43.68
CA ARG A 3 33.11 -12.95 43.40
C ARG A 3 32.07 -13.37 42.36
N GLN A 4 30.84 -13.59 42.79
CA GLN A 4 29.67 -13.45 41.92
C GLN A 4 29.58 -11.99 41.46
N LYS A 5 29.51 -11.76 40.15
CA LYS A 5 28.98 -10.52 39.57
C LYS A 5 27.98 -10.89 38.48
N THR A 6 26.72 -10.88 38.90
CA THR A 6 25.54 -10.45 38.15
C THR A 6 25.80 -10.00 36.70
N ALA A 7 25.62 -10.93 35.76
CA ALA A 7 25.34 -10.63 34.36
C ALA A 7 23.85 -10.31 34.21
N VAL A 8 23.46 -9.12 34.66
CA VAL A 8 22.10 -8.60 34.46
C VAL A 8 22.21 -7.24 33.80
N ASN A 9 21.55 -7.11 32.63
CA ASN A 9 21.13 -5.87 31.97
C ASN A 9 22.14 -5.01 31.19
N SER A 10 22.88 -5.58 30.23
CA SER A 10 23.52 -4.76 29.16
C SER A 10 22.61 -4.53 27.93
N CYS A 11 21.70 -5.46 27.59
CA CYS A 11 20.75 -5.29 26.47
C CYS A 11 19.56 -4.37 26.81
N ASN A 12 19.07 -4.41 28.06
CA ASN A 12 17.97 -3.56 28.50
C ASN A 12 18.37 -2.09 28.60
N LEU A 13 19.62 -1.80 29.02
CA LEU A 13 20.12 -0.43 29.10
C LEU A 13 20.24 0.22 27.71
N ALA A 14 20.66 -0.54 26.69
CA ALA A 14 20.74 -0.03 25.32
C ALA A 14 19.36 0.33 24.73
N PHE A 15 18.31 -0.41 25.08
CA PHE A 15 16.93 -0.14 24.65
C PHE A 15 16.29 1.04 25.38
N VAL A 16 16.46 1.14 26.71
CA VAL A 16 15.94 2.26 27.50
C VAL A 16 16.65 3.57 27.12
N THR A 17 17.94 3.53 26.82
CA THR A 17 18.70 4.71 26.36
C THR A 17 18.24 5.18 24.97
N LEU A 18 17.74 4.28 24.10
CA LEU A 18 17.27 4.63 22.76
C LEU A 18 15.91 5.36 22.76
N VAL A 19 15.01 5.01 23.69
CA VAL A 19 13.71 5.69 23.85
C VAL A 19 13.92 7.10 24.42
N VAL A 20 14.89 7.28 25.33
CA VAL A 20 15.20 8.59 25.93
C VAL A 20 15.99 9.51 24.99
N TYR A 21 16.85 8.99 24.11
CA TYR A 21 17.64 9.82 23.18
C TYR A 21 16.85 10.37 21.98
N LEU A 22 15.71 9.76 21.63
CA LEU A 22 14.88 10.23 20.51
C LEU A 22 13.92 11.37 20.89
N ASP A 23 13.81 11.71 22.18
CA ASP A 23 12.89 12.75 22.67
C ASP A 23 13.56 14.12 22.95
N VAL A 24 14.88 14.17 23.19
CA VAL A 24 15.50 15.41 23.76
C VAL A 24 16.28 16.29 22.77
N ASN A 25 16.62 15.86 21.55
CA ASN A 25 17.43 16.71 20.66
C ASN A 25 16.91 16.80 19.23
N GLY A 26 15.84 17.58 19.07
CA GLY A 26 15.56 18.27 17.82
C GLY A 26 16.71 19.22 17.45
N LYS A 27 17.71 18.72 16.73
CA LYS A 27 18.63 19.53 15.91
C LYS A 27 19.35 18.65 14.88
N ARG A 28 19.10 18.97 13.60
CA ARG A 28 19.80 18.42 12.43
C ARG A 28 21.22 18.99 12.38
N ASN A 29 22.19 18.19 11.92
CA ASN A 29 23.42 18.73 11.34
C ASN A 29 23.77 18.03 10.01
N PRO A 30 24.25 18.76 8.98
CA PRO A 30 24.36 18.26 7.61
C PRO A 30 25.77 17.74 7.23
N MET A 31 25.77 16.87 6.22
CA MET A 31 26.84 16.55 5.24
C MET A 31 28.28 16.23 5.71
N LYS A 32 28.77 15.05 5.28
CA LYS A 32 30.02 14.97 4.49
C LYS A 32 29.86 13.96 3.35
N ARG A 33 29.96 14.47 2.11
CA ARG A 33 30.14 13.68 0.87
C ARG A 33 31.55 13.11 0.89
N PHE A 34 31.71 11.79 0.73
CA PHE A 34 32.99 11.21 0.34
C PHE A 34 32.99 10.83 -1.14
N ARG A 35 34.06 11.25 -1.80
CA ARG A 35 34.35 11.19 -3.24
C ARG A 35 34.48 9.76 -3.75
N LYS A 36 34.15 9.62 -5.04
CA LYS A 36 34.49 8.49 -5.91
C LYS A 36 36.01 8.25 -5.90
N THR A 37 36.43 7.00 -5.81
CA THR A 37 37.75 6.55 -6.26
C THR A 37 37.60 5.43 -7.29
N HIS A 38 38.52 5.45 -8.25
CA HIS A 38 38.48 4.75 -9.52
C HIS A 38 38.63 3.23 -9.41
N SER A 39 37.97 2.59 -10.38
CA SER A 39 38.16 1.23 -10.88
C SER A 39 39.63 0.77 -10.95
N LYS A 40 39.95 -0.39 -10.38
CA LYS A 40 40.99 -1.29 -10.89
C LYS A 40 40.34 -2.59 -11.36
N ARG A 41 40.49 -2.88 -12.65
CA ARG A 41 40.19 -4.17 -13.28
C ARG A 41 41.25 -5.17 -12.83
N PHE A 42 40.83 -6.33 -12.37
CA PHE A 42 41.61 -7.56 -12.40
C PHE A 42 40.81 -8.59 -13.19
N SER A 43 41.48 -9.20 -14.17
CA SER A 43 41.01 -10.25 -15.06
C SER A 43 41.21 -11.64 -14.44
N SER A 44 40.20 -12.52 -14.63
CA SER A 44 40.20 -14.01 -14.76
C SER A 44 41.12 -14.83 -13.86
N THR A 45 40.72 -15.87 -13.11
CA THR A 45 39.63 -16.89 -13.12
C THR A 45 39.81 -17.70 -11.81
N PRO A 46 38.83 -18.44 -11.24
CA PRO A 46 38.14 -19.58 -11.87
C PRO A 46 36.61 -19.55 -11.68
N VAL A 47 35.95 -20.48 -12.36
CA VAL A 47 34.49 -20.65 -12.42
C VAL A 47 33.93 -20.91 -11.02
N ASP A 48 33.42 -19.87 -10.38
CA ASP A 48 32.63 -19.98 -9.15
C ASP A 48 31.34 -20.75 -9.43
N PRO A 49 30.87 -21.63 -8.52
CA PRO A 49 29.55 -22.24 -8.65
C PRO A 49 28.53 -21.11 -8.79
N GLN A 50 27.78 -21.11 -9.91
CA GLN A 50 26.77 -20.08 -10.15
C GLN A 50 25.79 -20.04 -8.98
N LEU A 51 25.92 -19.01 -8.14
CA LEU A 51 25.04 -18.82 -6.99
C LEU A 51 23.59 -18.80 -7.46
N PRO A 52 22.67 -19.43 -6.70
CA PRO A 52 21.28 -19.57 -7.12
C PRO A 52 20.67 -18.21 -7.39
N GLN A 53 20.02 -18.09 -8.56
CA GLN A 53 19.32 -16.88 -8.94
C GLN A 53 17.95 -16.83 -8.29
N VAL A 54 17.59 -15.67 -7.77
CA VAL A 54 16.29 -15.44 -7.15
C VAL A 54 15.44 -14.44 -7.93
N LYS A 55 14.13 -14.63 -7.89
CA LYS A 55 13.15 -13.68 -8.44
C LYS A 55 12.38 -13.03 -7.30
N LEU A 56 12.26 -11.70 -7.31
CA LEU A 56 11.41 -11.00 -6.37
C LEU A 56 9.95 -11.21 -6.77
N LYS A 57 9.14 -11.77 -5.86
CA LYS A 57 7.71 -12.01 -6.07
C LYS A 57 6.90 -11.50 -4.87
N THR A 58 5.59 -11.37 -5.10
CA THR A 58 4.62 -11.13 -4.04
C THR A 58 3.97 -12.46 -3.69
N PHE A 59 3.82 -12.72 -2.41
CA PHE A 59 3.21 -13.91 -1.86
C PHE A 59 1.97 -13.53 -1.06
N LEU A 60 1.03 -14.47 -1.00
CA LEU A 60 -0.17 -14.42 -0.17
C LEU A 60 -0.11 -15.58 0.83
N SER A 61 -0.31 -15.27 2.11
CA SER A 61 -0.49 -16.24 3.17
C SER A 61 -1.79 -15.91 3.87
N GLY A 62 -2.81 -16.77 3.76
CA GLY A 62 -4.17 -16.43 4.17
C GLY A 62 -4.69 -15.16 3.47
N HIS A 63 -4.94 -14.09 4.24
CA HIS A 63 -5.37 -12.79 3.71
C HIS A 63 -4.26 -11.73 3.67
N GLU A 64 -3.06 -12.06 4.13
CA GLU A 64 -1.95 -11.11 4.22
C GLU A 64 -0.97 -11.31 3.06
N SER A 65 -0.55 -10.19 2.45
CA SER A 65 0.43 -10.21 1.36
C SER A 65 1.78 -9.66 1.78
N PHE A 66 2.84 -10.27 1.25
CA PHE A 66 4.21 -9.84 1.50
C PHE A 66 5.09 -10.06 0.28
N THR A 67 6.15 -9.27 0.14
CA THR A 67 7.14 -9.43 -0.93
C THR A 67 8.35 -10.18 -0.41
N ALA A 68 8.81 -11.18 -1.15
CA ALA A 68 10.01 -11.95 -0.83
C ALA A 68 10.69 -12.45 -2.10
N TYR A 69 11.88 -13.01 -1.96
CA TYR A 69 12.61 -13.63 -3.04
C TYR A 69 12.28 -15.11 -3.12
N GLN A 70 12.12 -15.62 -4.33
CA GLN A 70 11.89 -17.03 -4.59
C GLN A 70 13.11 -17.64 -5.28
N LEU A 71 13.61 -18.78 -4.77
CA LEU A 71 14.54 -19.64 -5.51
C LEU A 71 13.82 -20.47 -6.58
N ALA A 72 14.61 -21.14 -7.43
CA ALA A 72 14.11 -22.07 -8.45
C ALA A 72 13.36 -23.29 -7.87
N ASP A 73 13.70 -23.70 -6.66
CA ASP A 73 13.07 -24.79 -5.90
C ASP A 73 11.82 -24.33 -5.11
N ASN A 74 11.33 -23.13 -5.40
CA ASN A 74 10.20 -22.47 -4.75
C ASN A 74 10.41 -22.03 -3.29
N HIS A 75 11.61 -22.17 -2.71
CA HIS A 75 11.86 -21.66 -1.36
C HIS A 75 11.74 -20.12 -1.29
N VAL A 76 11.14 -19.66 -0.20
CA VAL A 76 10.90 -18.24 0.09
C VAL A 76 12.00 -17.70 0.98
N LEU A 77 12.70 -16.68 0.50
CA LEU A 77 13.78 -16.01 1.19
C LEU A 77 13.49 -14.52 1.35
N LEU A 78 13.84 -13.96 2.52
CA LEU A 78 13.68 -12.54 2.83
C LEU A 78 15.05 -11.89 2.98
N SER A 79 15.17 -10.66 2.51
CA SER A 79 16.35 -9.83 2.77
C SER A 79 16.33 -9.28 4.19
N LEU A 80 17.50 -8.87 4.69
CA LEU A 80 17.60 -8.25 6.01
C LEU A 80 16.64 -7.06 6.18
N ASN A 81 16.44 -6.26 5.12
CA ASN A 81 15.50 -5.13 5.15
C ASN A 81 14.03 -5.52 5.22
N GLN A 82 13.68 -6.74 4.81
CA GLN A 82 12.31 -7.26 4.87
C GLN A 82 12.00 -7.91 6.22
N ILE A 83 13.03 -8.33 6.95
CA ILE A 83 12.91 -9.02 8.25
C ILE A 83 12.92 -8.02 9.40
N VAL A 84 13.59 -6.88 9.24
CA VAL A 84 13.71 -5.89 10.31
C VAL A 84 12.48 -4.96 10.28
N PRO A 85 11.78 -4.74 11.41
CA PRO A 85 10.55 -3.95 11.46
C PRO A 85 10.76 -2.46 11.12
N TYR A 86 11.97 -1.94 11.37
CA TYR A 86 12.32 -0.56 11.07
C TYR A 86 13.61 -0.48 10.23
N PRO A 87 13.61 0.33 9.16
CA PRO A 87 14.81 0.50 8.34
C PRO A 87 15.87 1.30 9.11
N GLY A 88 17.01 0.68 9.40
CA GLY A 88 18.14 1.33 10.08
C GLY A 88 19.31 0.39 10.29
N ARG A 89 20.54 0.94 10.29
CA ARG A 89 21.77 0.14 10.48
C ARG A 89 21.81 -0.55 11.84
N GLU A 90 21.30 0.08 12.89
CA GLU A 90 21.31 -0.49 14.24
C GLU A 90 20.35 -1.68 14.35
N CYS A 91 19.12 -1.57 13.83
CA CYS A 91 18.19 -2.69 13.81
C CYS A 91 18.69 -3.85 12.94
N GLN A 92 19.38 -3.56 11.84
CA GLN A 92 20.08 -4.57 11.03
C GLN A 92 21.20 -5.27 11.82
N LYS A 93 22.01 -4.53 12.59
CA LYS A 93 23.05 -5.14 13.45
C LYS A 93 22.46 -6.05 14.51
N VAL A 94 21.36 -5.65 15.14
CA VAL A 94 20.66 -6.47 16.14
C VAL A 94 20.16 -7.77 15.50
N ALA A 95 19.51 -7.68 14.34
CA ALA A 95 19.07 -8.86 13.60
C ALA A 95 20.23 -9.77 13.20
N LEU A 96 21.32 -9.21 12.67
CA LEU A 96 22.53 -9.97 12.32
C LEU A 96 23.18 -10.62 13.54
N SER A 97 23.25 -9.90 14.68
CA SER A 97 23.77 -10.45 15.93
C SER A 97 22.95 -11.64 16.38
N PHE A 98 21.62 -11.51 16.40
CA PHE A 98 20.73 -12.60 16.78
C PHE A 98 20.88 -13.81 15.86
N ILE A 99 20.85 -13.59 14.54
CA ILE A 99 20.96 -14.65 13.53
C ILE A 99 22.30 -15.39 13.67
N ASN A 100 23.41 -14.65 13.82
CA ASN A 100 24.73 -15.26 13.94
C ASN A 100 24.91 -15.98 15.29
N SER A 101 24.44 -15.39 16.40
CA SER A 101 24.55 -15.98 17.74
C SER A 101 23.72 -17.25 17.91
N ASN A 102 22.62 -17.39 17.15
CA ASN A 102 21.77 -18.58 17.17
C ASN A 102 22.06 -19.53 16.00
N HIS A 103 23.16 -19.31 15.25
CA HIS A 103 23.56 -20.14 14.10
C HIS A 103 22.44 -20.37 13.07
N LEU A 104 21.58 -19.35 12.86
CA LEU A 104 20.44 -19.47 11.97
C LEU A 104 20.88 -19.48 10.50
N GLU A 105 20.09 -20.18 9.69
CA GLU A 105 20.39 -20.41 8.28
C GLU A 105 20.40 -19.11 7.47
N LYS A 106 21.32 -19.04 6.51
CA LYS A 106 21.45 -17.91 5.59
C LYS A 106 21.87 -18.43 4.22
N THR A 107 21.28 -17.90 3.17
CA THR A 107 21.53 -18.33 1.79
C THR A 107 22.19 -17.19 1.01
N LEU A 108 23.33 -17.47 0.38
CA LEU A 108 23.98 -16.52 -0.53
C LEU A 108 23.38 -16.71 -1.93
N VAL A 109 22.82 -15.64 -2.50
CA VAL A 109 22.11 -15.72 -3.78
C VAL A 109 22.51 -14.59 -4.73
N THR A 110 22.20 -14.77 -6.02
CA THR A 110 22.28 -13.72 -7.02
C THR A 110 20.92 -13.06 -7.22
N LEU A 111 20.81 -11.77 -6.89
CA LEU A 111 19.61 -10.96 -7.08
C LEU A 111 19.34 -10.68 -8.57
N PRO A 112 18.11 -10.28 -8.95
CA PRO A 112 17.76 -9.94 -10.34
C PRO A 112 18.64 -8.86 -10.99
N ASN A 113 19.23 -7.98 -10.17
CA ASN A 113 20.16 -6.94 -10.61
C ASN A 113 21.62 -7.45 -10.77
N LYS A 114 21.82 -8.78 -10.79
CA LYS A 114 23.13 -9.47 -10.86
C LYS A 114 24.07 -9.19 -9.68
N ARG A 115 23.57 -8.62 -8.58
CA ARG A 115 24.35 -8.45 -7.34
C ARG A 115 24.18 -9.67 -6.44
N GLN A 116 25.23 -10.02 -5.73
CA GLN A 116 25.16 -11.03 -4.69
C GLN A 116 24.59 -10.42 -3.40
N SER A 117 23.75 -11.17 -2.71
CA SER A 117 23.21 -10.78 -1.41
C SER A 117 22.94 -12.01 -0.55
N THR A 118 23.12 -11.86 0.76
CA THR A 118 22.64 -12.83 1.73
C THR A 118 21.15 -12.61 1.98
N LEU A 119 20.37 -13.68 1.87
CA LEU A 119 18.96 -13.72 2.22
C LEU A 119 18.73 -14.80 3.28
N TYR A 120 17.58 -14.74 3.94
CA TYR A 120 17.26 -15.60 5.07
C TYR A 120 15.96 -16.36 4.79
N PRO A 121 15.93 -17.68 5.01
CA PRO A 121 14.75 -18.49 4.79
C PRO A 121 13.71 -18.25 5.88
N LEU A 122 12.45 -18.60 5.59
CA LEU A 122 11.33 -18.41 6.51
C LEU A 122 11.58 -18.91 7.94
N PRO A 123 12.17 -20.09 8.19
CA PRO A 123 12.45 -20.54 9.56
C PRO A 123 13.31 -19.53 10.37
N THR A 124 14.29 -18.92 9.72
CA THR A 124 15.14 -17.88 10.34
C THR A 124 14.35 -16.61 10.63
N VAL A 125 13.42 -16.24 9.73
CA VAL A 125 12.53 -15.09 9.92
C VAL A 125 11.57 -15.33 11.08
N ILE A 126 10.94 -16.51 11.13
CA ILE A 126 10.02 -16.93 12.19
C ILE A 126 10.73 -16.91 13.55
N ALA A 127 11.94 -17.46 13.64
CA ALA A 127 12.73 -17.44 14.88
C ALA A 127 13.01 -16.00 15.36
N PHE A 128 13.47 -15.13 14.46
CA PHE A 128 13.76 -13.74 14.81
C PHE A 128 12.51 -12.93 15.17
N TRP A 129 11.42 -13.06 14.40
CA TRP A 129 10.15 -12.38 14.70
C TRP A 129 9.51 -12.90 15.98
N SER A 130 9.63 -14.18 16.29
CA SER A 130 9.16 -14.73 17.57
C SER A 130 9.90 -14.10 18.75
N HIS A 131 11.23 -13.92 18.62
CA HIS A 131 12.02 -13.19 19.62
C HIS A 131 11.59 -11.73 19.75
N LEU A 132 11.35 -11.01 18.64
CA LEU A 132 10.85 -9.64 18.71
C LEU A 132 9.44 -9.54 19.29
N ASN A 133 8.59 -10.54 19.03
CA ASN A 133 7.23 -10.59 19.54
C ASN A 133 7.22 -10.81 21.06
N SER A 134 8.11 -11.65 21.60
CA SER A 134 8.24 -11.84 23.05
C SER A 134 8.75 -10.59 23.77
N LEU A 135 9.50 -9.73 23.07
CA LEU A 135 9.93 -8.41 23.56
C LEU A 135 8.86 -7.31 23.37
N GLY A 136 7.72 -7.61 22.75
CA GLY A 136 6.68 -6.62 22.45
C GLY A 136 7.06 -5.60 21.37
N GLN A 137 8.11 -5.88 20.60
CA GLN A 137 8.71 -4.94 19.63
C GLN A 137 8.32 -5.24 18.17
N LEU A 138 7.58 -6.32 17.93
CA LEU A 138 7.09 -6.67 16.60
C LEU A 138 5.85 -5.82 16.27
N PRO A 139 5.80 -5.12 15.12
CA PRO A 139 4.61 -4.39 14.72
C PRO A 139 3.42 -5.32 14.39
N GLU A 140 2.19 -4.79 14.45
CA GLU A 140 0.96 -5.57 14.28
C GLU A 140 0.85 -6.34 12.96
N ARG A 141 1.39 -5.81 11.86
CA ARG A 141 1.38 -6.51 10.58
C ARG A 141 2.27 -7.74 10.61
N GLU A 142 3.50 -7.61 11.05
CA GLU A 142 4.45 -8.71 11.16
C GLU A 142 4.00 -9.74 12.20
N LYS A 143 3.28 -9.33 13.25
CA LYS A 143 2.60 -10.26 14.18
C LYS A 143 1.57 -11.15 13.48
N LYS A 144 0.73 -10.56 12.61
CA LYS A 144 -0.25 -11.33 11.83
C LYS A 144 0.43 -12.32 10.89
N LEU A 145 1.46 -11.88 10.17
CA LEU A 145 2.25 -12.75 9.30
C LEU A 145 2.95 -13.87 10.08
N LEU A 146 3.54 -13.54 11.24
CA LEU A 146 4.14 -14.53 12.13
C LEU A 146 3.13 -15.58 12.59
N ALA A 147 1.93 -15.16 13.01
CA ALA A 147 0.88 -16.08 13.40
C ALA A 147 0.48 -17.03 12.24
N LEU A 148 0.39 -16.51 11.02
CA LEU A 148 0.09 -17.30 9.83
C LEU A 148 1.22 -18.28 9.48
N PHE A 149 2.48 -17.88 9.64
CA PHE A 149 3.64 -18.74 9.39
C PHE A 149 3.78 -19.84 10.44
N LEU A 150 3.53 -19.53 11.72
CA LEU A 150 3.50 -20.51 12.81
C LEU A 150 2.33 -21.50 12.67
N ALA A 151 1.21 -21.05 12.07
CA ALA A 151 0.07 -21.90 11.73
C ALA A 151 0.26 -22.69 10.42
N GLU A 152 1.46 -22.67 9.83
CA GLU A 152 1.83 -23.39 8.60
C GLU A 152 0.85 -23.16 7.43
N GLN A 153 0.27 -21.96 7.34
CA GLN A 153 -0.66 -21.61 6.27
C GLN A 153 0.05 -21.64 4.91
N PRO A 154 -0.62 -22.11 3.85
CA PRO A 154 -0.01 -22.24 2.54
C PRO A 154 0.37 -20.87 1.97
N ILE A 155 1.61 -20.77 1.47
CA ILE A 155 2.14 -19.55 0.86
C ILE A 155 1.99 -19.67 -0.66
N GLN A 156 1.12 -18.83 -1.24
CA GLN A 156 0.85 -18.82 -2.67
C GLN A 156 1.55 -17.65 -3.35
N VAL A 157 2.06 -17.88 -4.56
CA VAL A 157 2.67 -16.81 -5.38
C VAL A 157 1.57 -16.03 -6.07
N LEU A 158 1.51 -14.71 -5.85
CA LEU A 158 0.61 -13.82 -6.58
C LEU A 158 1.21 -13.48 -7.94
N ASN A 159 0.65 -14.07 -9.00
CA ASN A 159 1.07 -13.80 -10.38
C ASN A 159 0.62 -12.41 -10.82
N ALA A 160 1.41 -11.78 -11.70
CA ALA A 160 1.13 -10.43 -12.19
C ALA A 160 -0.21 -10.29 -12.94
N LYS A 161 -0.77 -11.40 -13.46
CA LYS A 161 -2.09 -11.44 -14.12
C LYS A 161 -3.26 -11.45 -13.12
N ASP A 162 -3.03 -11.95 -11.91
CA ASP A 162 -4.02 -11.97 -10.82
C ASP A 162 -3.97 -10.68 -9.98
N ARG A 163 -3.08 -9.73 -10.30
CA ARG A 163 -2.95 -8.45 -9.58
C ARG A 163 -4.14 -7.51 -9.74
N ASN A 164 -5.04 -7.80 -10.68
CA ASN A 164 -6.29 -7.07 -10.84
C ASN A 164 -7.39 -7.57 -9.87
N SER A 165 -7.13 -8.61 -9.06
CA SER A 165 -8.13 -9.19 -8.14
C SER A 165 -7.90 -8.88 -6.66
N ILE A 166 -7.08 -7.88 -6.31
CA ILE A 166 -7.06 -7.36 -4.93
C ILE A 166 -8.22 -6.36 -4.79
N LEU A 167 -9.39 -7.01 -4.73
CA LEU A 167 -10.75 -6.65 -4.39
C LEU A 167 -11.24 -5.22 -4.76
N PRO A 168 -12.21 -5.11 -5.69
CA PRO A 168 -13.10 -3.95 -5.73
C PRO A 168 -13.75 -3.70 -4.35
N PRO A 169 -14.33 -2.50 -4.13
CA PRO A 169 -15.08 -2.19 -2.91
C PRO A 169 -15.90 -3.38 -2.44
N LYS A 170 -15.66 -3.82 -1.20
CA LYS A 170 -16.28 -5.04 -0.67
C LYS A 170 -17.68 -4.69 -0.20
N LYS A 171 -18.71 -5.31 -0.80
CA LYS A 171 -20.10 -5.20 -0.35
C LYS A 171 -20.23 -5.80 1.06
N GLN A 172 -20.71 -5.03 2.03
CA GLN A 172 -20.99 -5.51 3.38
C GLN A 172 -22.45 -5.94 3.53
N LEU A 173 -22.68 -7.06 4.22
CA LEU A 173 -24.00 -7.68 4.43
C LEU A 173 -24.61 -7.40 5.82
N SER A 174 -23.88 -6.79 6.75
CA SER A 174 -24.42 -6.47 8.09
C SER A 174 -23.62 -5.37 8.80
N PHE A 175 -24.34 -4.43 9.44
CA PHE A 175 -23.78 -3.34 10.24
C PHE A 175 -24.02 -3.59 11.72
N VAL A 176 -23.01 -3.29 12.55
CA VAL A 176 -23.15 -3.29 14.01
C VAL A 176 -23.47 -1.89 14.56
N HIS A 177 -23.00 -0.77 13.99
CA HIS A 177 -23.23 0.60 14.52
C HIS A 177 -23.44 1.66 13.39
N PRO A 178 -24.09 2.81 13.66
CA PRO A 178 -24.33 3.83 12.64
C PRO A 178 -23.03 4.57 12.26
N GLN A 179 -22.44 4.19 11.14
CA GLN A 179 -21.29 4.88 10.56
C GLN A 179 -21.78 5.95 9.56
N GLN A 180 -21.24 7.16 9.65
CA GLN A 180 -21.59 8.24 8.71
C GLN A 180 -21.10 7.87 7.29
N LEU A 181 -22.05 7.67 6.37
CA LEU A 181 -21.76 7.33 4.98
C LEU A 181 -21.13 8.52 4.25
N ALA A 182 -20.07 8.25 3.50
CA ALA A 182 -19.47 9.20 2.57
C ALA A 182 -20.33 9.29 1.30
N LYS A 183 -20.41 10.50 0.73
CA LYS A 183 -21.00 10.70 -0.60
C LYS A 183 -19.93 10.46 -1.66
N SER A 184 -20.24 9.70 -2.70
CA SER A 184 -19.34 9.47 -3.84
C SER A 184 -19.72 10.39 -5.01
N PHE A 185 -18.71 10.95 -5.68
CA PHE A 185 -18.89 11.74 -6.89
C PHE A 185 -17.88 11.31 -7.93
N LYS A 186 -18.35 10.87 -9.09
CA LYS A 186 -17.49 10.63 -10.25
C LYS A 186 -17.16 11.95 -10.91
N ILE A 187 -15.86 12.22 -11.09
CA ILE A 187 -15.36 13.41 -11.76
C ILE A 187 -14.54 13.02 -12.98
N GLN A 188 -14.89 13.58 -14.13
CA GLN A 188 -14.08 13.44 -15.33
C GLN A 188 -12.97 14.49 -15.32
N LEU A 189 -11.70 14.05 -15.35
CA LEU A 189 -10.56 14.95 -15.39
C LEU A 189 -10.13 15.29 -16.81
N ASN A 190 -10.21 14.32 -17.73
CA ASN A 190 -9.99 14.44 -19.17
C ASN A 190 -10.63 13.23 -19.88
N GLN A 191 -10.43 13.05 -21.18
CA GLN A 191 -11.03 11.91 -21.93
C GLN A 191 -10.60 10.51 -21.42
N GLU A 192 -9.48 10.40 -20.72
CA GLU A 192 -8.88 9.11 -20.32
C GLU A 192 -8.96 8.82 -18.82
N ILE A 193 -9.25 9.82 -17.99
CA ILE A 193 -9.15 9.73 -16.53
C ILE A 193 -10.46 10.20 -15.90
N GLU A 194 -11.15 9.24 -15.30
CA GLU A 194 -12.24 9.43 -14.35
C GLU A 194 -11.72 9.10 -12.94
N LEU A 195 -12.17 9.84 -11.93
CA LEU A 195 -11.91 9.54 -10.52
C LEU A 195 -13.19 9.63 -9.70
N THR A 196 -13.33 8.77 -8.70
CA THR A 196 -14.38 8.82 -7.70
C THR A 196 -13.85 9.54 -6.47
N ILE A 197 -14.50 10.64 -6.11
CA ILE A 197 -14.21 11.42 -4.91
C ILE A 197 -15.21 11.07 -3.82
N PHE A 198 -14.71 10.63 -2.68
CA PHE A 198 -15.51 10.40 -1.50
C PHE A 198 -15.47 11.65 -0.62
N VAL A 199 -16.65 12.16 -0.26
CA VAL A 199 -16.84 13.33 0.60
C VAL A 199 -17.42 12.86 1.92
N GLN A 200 -16.65 13.03 3.00
CA GLN A 200 -17.14 12.80 4.35
C GLN A 200 -16.88 14.05 5.16
N THR A 201 -17.93 14.66 5.71
CA THR A 201 -17.91 15.99 6.33
C THR A 201 -17.39 17.05 5.35
N THR A 202 -16.23 17.66 5.63
CA THR A 202 -15.57 18.69 4.80
C THR A 202 -14.30 18.16 4.11
N ASN A 203 -13.99 16.87 4.25
CA ASN A 203 -12.77 16.28 3.71
C ASN A 203 -13.07 15.48 2.44
N TYR A 204 -12.11 15.54 1.52
CA TYR A 204 -12.12 14.80 0.26
C TYR A 204 -11.15 13.64 0.32
N TYR A 205 -11.58 12.49 -0.18
CA TYR A 205 -10.81 11.26 -0.20
C TYR A 205 -10.90 10.61 -1.57
N ILE A 206 -9.84 9.89 -1.93
CA ILE A 206 -9.80 9.06 -3.13
C ILE A 206 -9.30 7.68 -2.71
N ASP A 207 -9.95 6.65 -3.24
CA ASP A 207 -9.56 5.27 -3.05
C ASP A 207 -8.11 5.01 -3.48
N ILE A 208 -7.40 4.20 -2.69
CA ILE A 208 -6.01 3.82 -2.93
C ILE A 208 -5.83 3.15 -4.29
N PHE A 209 -6.73 2.23 -4.65
CA PHE A 209 -6.63 1.50 -5.90
C PHE A 209 -6.88 2.43 -7.09
N GLU A 210 -7.95 3.21 -7.05
CA GLU A 210 -8.34 4.12 -8.13
C GLU A 210 -7.28 5.20 -8.38
N GLY A 211 -6.81 5.88 -7.33
CA GLY A 211 -5.83 6.95 -7.51
C GLY A 211 -4.46 6.49 -8.01
N LEU A 212 -4.08 5.21 -7.78
CA LEU A 212 -2.87 4.61 -8.36
C LEU A 212 -3.12 4.09 -9.78
N THR A 213 -4.30 3.55 -10.05
CA THR A 213 -4.70 3.07 -11.38
C THR A 213 -4.78 4.22 -12.38
N ALA A 214 -5.27 5.39 -11.95
CA ALA A 214 -5.26 6.61 -12.75
C ALA A 214 -3.84 7.04 -13.20
N LEU A 215 -2.79 6.63 -12.47
CA LEU A 215 -1.39 6.86 -12.82
C LEU A 215 -0.79 5.77 -13.72
N GLY A 216 -1.54 4.70 -14.01
CA GLY A 216 -1.00 3.46 -14.56
C GLY A 216 -0.01 2.77 -13.62
N SER A 217 -0.09 3.03 -12.31
CA SER A 217 0.78 2.47 -11.29
C SER A 217 0.13 1.28 -10.58
N GLN A 218 0.96 0.40 -10.03
CA GLN A 218 0.49 -0.78 -9.31
C GLN A 218 -0.18 -0.36 -7.98
N PRO A 219 -1.38 -0.87 -7.64
CA PRO A 219 -2.09 -0.54 -6.39
C PRO A 219 -1.27 -0.82 -5.11
N THR A 220 -0.34 -1.77 -5.19
CA THR A 220 0.56 -2.11 -4.07
C THR A 220 1.69 -1.10 -3.85
N TRP A 221 1.83 -0.07 -4.70
CA TRP A 221 2.93 0.89 -4.61
C TRP A 221 2.93 1.63 -3.27
N LEU A 222 1.76 2.05 -2.80
CA LEU A 222 1.60 2.72 -1.50
C LEU A 222 1.86 1.77 -0.34
N LEU A 223 1.40 0.51 -0.42
CA LEU A 223 1.67 -0.53 0.58
C LEU A 223 3.17 -0.83 0.73
N ASN A 224 3.91 -0.72 -0.37
CA ASN A 224 5.35 -0.95 -0.39
C ASN A 224 6.19 0.28 0.02
N LEU A 225 5.58 1.42 0.38
CA LEU A 225 6.30 2.61 0.83
C LEU A 225 7.06 2.38 2.14
N SER A 226 6.51 1.58 3.05
CA SER A 226 7.14 1.22 4.33
C SER A 226 8.51 0.57 4.11
N HIS A 227 8.62 -0.27 3.09
CA HIS A 227 9.85 -0.96 2.70
C HIS A 227 10.84 -0.06 1.94
N SER A 228 10.46 1.17 1.60
CA SER A 228 11.31 2.13 0.88
C SER A 228 11.48 3.43 1.66
N SER A 229 12.35 3.39 2.68
CA SER A 229 12.68 4.56 3.54
C SER A 229 12.96 5.83 2.72
N ARG A 230 13.66 5.73 1.58
CA ARG A 230 13.95 6.87 0.71
C ARG A 230 12.70 7.48 0.06
N LYS A 231 11.79 6.65 -0.46
CA LYS A 231 10.55 7.13 -1.10
C LYS A 231 9.60 7.72 -0.05
N ASN A 232 9.43 7.02 1.06
CA ASN A 232 8.59 7.46 2.16
C ASN A 232 9.09 8.79 2.74
N GLN A 233 10.40 8.94 2.98
CA GLN A 233 10.96 10.23 3.41
C GLN A 233 10.77 11.34 2.38
N ALA A 234 10.87 11.04 1.09
CA ALA A 234 10.65 12.04 0.05
C ALA A 234 9.21 12.56 0.05
N LEU A 235 8.22 11.68 0.23
CA LEU A 235 6.81 12.05 0.34
C LEU A 235 6.53 12.80 1.65
N LYS A 236 7.01 12.31 2.80
CA LYS A 236 6.82 12.97 4.10
C LYS A 236 7.37 14.39 4.13
N ARG A 237 8.51 14.65 3.48
CA ARG A 237 9.07 16.01 3.36
C ARG A 237 8.17 16.97 2.58
N LYS A 238 7.26 16.45 1.76
CA LYS A 238 6.29 17.21 0.98
C LYS A 238 4.91 17.25 1.64
N GLY A 239 4.79 16.80 2.88
CA GLY A 239 3.54 16.85 3.65
C GLY A 239 2.65 15.60 3.54
N TYR A 240 3.13 14.51 2.94
CA TYR A 240 2.39 13.24 2.92
C TYR A 240 2.21 12.67 4.33
N SER A 241 0.96 12.54 4.77
CA SER A 241 0.60 11.98 6.08
C SER A 241 0.70 10.46 6.11
N GLY A 242 0.30 9.81 5.01
CA GLY A 242 0.24 8.36 4.89
C GLY A 242 -0.86 7.69 5.71
N ARG A 243 -1.82 8.46 6.23
CA ARG A 243 -2.94 7.93 7.00
C ARG A 243 -4.01 7.38 6.06
N ILE A 244 -4.29 6.08 6.20
CA ILE A 244 -5.36 5.39 5.48
C ILE A 244 -6.67 5.54 6.26
N TYR A 245 -7.74 5.85 5.54
CA TYR A 245 -9.10 6.00 6.07
C TYR A 245 -9.99 4.92 5.46
N ASN A 246 -10.71 4.17 6.31
CA ASN A 246 -11.73 3.25 5.84
C ASN A 246 -13.07 3.98 5.84
N LEU A 247 -13.64 4.16 4.65
CA LEU A 247 -14.88 4.88 4.43
C LEU A 247 -15.95 3.90 4.00
N ALA A 248 -17.15 4.05 4.56
CA ALA A 248 -18.35 3.40 4.03
C ALA A 248 -19.09 4.38 3.13
N TYR A 249 -19.55 3.94 1.96
CA TYR A 249 -20.37 4.74 1.05
C TYR A 249 -21.51 3.89 0.50
N GLN A 250 -22.59 4.54 0.09
CA GLN A 250 -23.73 3.88 -0.54
C GLN A 250 -23.72 4.15 -2.04
N ASP A 251 -23.92 3.08 -2.81
CA ASP A 251 -24.17 3.12 -4.25
C ASP A 251 -25.48 2.37 -4.56
N SER A 252 -25.89 2.30 -5.82
CA SER A 252 -27.11 1.60 -6.28
C SER A 252 -27.16 0.15 -5.80
N ASP A 253 -26.00 -0.49 -5.69
CA ASP A 253 -25.87 -1.91 -5.38
C ASP A 253 -25.81 -2.20 -3.87
N GLY A 254 -25.78 -1.16 -3.03
CA GLY A 254 -25.74 -1.27 -1.58
C GLY A 254 -24.62 -0.45 -0.94
N ILE A 255 -24.21 -0.86 0.26
CA ILE A 255 -23.17 -0.18 1.02
C ILE A 255 -21.83 -0.91 0.85
N PHE A 256 -20.80 -0.12 0.61
CA PHE A 256 -19.45 -0.57 0.30
C PHE A 256 -18.43 0.09 1.21
N GLU A 257 -17.36 -0.63 1.53
CA GLU A 257 -16.19 -0.07 2.21
C GLU A 257 -15.01 0.12 1.27
N VAL A 258 -14.27 1.20 1.49
CA VAL A 258 -13.11 1.56 0.69
C VAL A 258 -11.98 2.12 1.57
N SER A 259 -10.75 1.72 1.26
CA SER A 259 -9.55 2.26 1.91
C SER A 259 -9.00 3.42 1.09
N ALA A 260 -9.12 4.63 1.62
CA ALA A 260 -8.83 5.87 0.91
C ALA A 260 -7.74 6.69 1.60
N LEU A 261 -7.11 7.59 0.83
CA LEU A 261 -6.25 8.66 1.35
C LEU A 261 -6.95 10.01 1.18
N LYS A 262 -6.60 10.98 2.01
CA LYS A 262 -7.03 12.36 1.81
C LYS A 262 -6.53 12.89 0.47
N PHE A 263 -7.32 13.76 -0.16
CA PHE A 263 -6.96 14.42 -1.40
C PHE A 263 -5.61 15.15 -1.32
N SER A 264 -5.30 15.76 -0.17
CA SER A 264 -4.00 16.41 0.07
C SER A 264 -2.82 15.44 -0.05
N ASP A 265 -2.98 14.20 0.44
CA ASP A 265 -1.95 13.16 0.29
C ASP A 265 -1.81 12.73 -1.17
N TRP A 266 -2.91 12.67 -1.90
CA TRP A 266 -2.90 12.36 -3.34
C TRP A 266 -2.16 13.40 -4.17
N LEU A 267 -2.33 14.70 -3.88
CA LEU A 267 -1.56 15.74 -4.54
C LEU A 267 -0.05 15.51 -4.40
N VAL A 268 0.41 15.12 -3.21
CA VAL A 268 1.83 14.83 -2.96
C VAL A 268 2.30 13.57 -3.70
N VAL A 269 1.46 12.51 -3.72
CA VAL A 269 1.77 11.27 -4.46
C VAL A 269 1.85 11.55 -5.96
N TRP A 270 0.87 12.25 -6.54
CA TRP A 270 0.89 12.62 -7.95
C TRP A 270 2.05 13.53 -8.30
N GLU A 271 2.39 14.49 -7.45
CA GLU A 271 3.56 15.33 -7.64
C GLU A 271 4.83 14.49 -7.67
N TYR A 272 4.98 13.53 -6.75
CA TYR A 272 6.11 12.60 -6.74
C TYR A 272 6.22 11.83 -8.06
N PHE A 273 5.13 11.26 -8.58
CA PHE A 273 5.14 10.56 -9.86
C PHE A 273 5.41 11.51 -11.04
N GLY A 274 4.86 12.72 -11.02
CA GLY A 274 5.09 13.75 -12.02
C GLY A 274 6.56 14.15 -12.11
N THR A 275 7.24 14.34 -10.97
CA THR A 275 8.70 14.61 -10.95
C THR A 275 9.56 13.45 -11.46
N LYS A 276 8.96 12.27 -11.64
CA LYS A 276 9.60 11.08 -12.24
C LYS A 276 9.21 10.88 -13.71
N GLY A 277 8.55 11.85 -14.32
CA GLY A 277 8.17 11.82 -15.73
C GLY A 277 6.85 11.09 -16.01
N ASN A 278 6.04 10.78 -15.00
CA ASN A 278 4.71 10.21 -15.24
C ASN A 278 3.78 11.30 -15.78
N THR A 279 3.44 11.22 -17.07
CA THR A 279 2.61 12.20 -17.78
C THR A 279 1.16 12.20 -17.29
N LYS A 280 0.60 11.05 -16.88
CA LYS A 280 -0.75 10.96 -16.31
C LYS A 280 -0.84 11.73 -14.99
N ALA A 281 0.16 11.60 -14.13
CA ALA A 281 0.24 12.35 -12.88
C ALA A 281 0.24 13.87 -13.13
N ILE A 282 1.01 14.33 -14.12
CA ILE A 282 1.06 15.73 -14.52
C ILE A 282 -0.30 16.18 -15.08
N ALA A 283 -0.95 15.35 -15.90
CA ALA A 283 -2.26 15.66 -16.47
C ALA A 283 -3.34 15.81 -15.37
N ILE A 284 -3.35 14.91 -14.38
CA ILE A 284 -4.25 14.98 -13.23
C ILE A 284 -4.03 16.29 -12.46
N LEU A 285 -2.78 16.61 -12.11
CA LEU A 285 -2.45 17.84 -11.38
C LEU A 285 -2.84 19.10 -12.16
N ARG A 286 -2.59 19.14 -13.48
CA ARG A 286 -3.02 20.24 -14.35
C ARG A 286 -4.54 20.36 -14.37
N SER A 287 -5.27 19.25 -14.46
CA SER A 287 -6.73 19.25 -14.48
C SER A 287 -7.33 19.86 -13.21
N PHE A 288 -6.75 19.59 -12.04
CA PHE A 288 -7.16 20.20 -10.77
C PHE A 288 -6.67 21.65 -10.60
N ALA A 289 -5.59 22.04 -11.26
CA ALA A 289 -5.14 23.43 -11.30
C ALA A 289 -6.06 24.32 -12.17
N HIS A 290 -6.59 23.77 -13.26
CA HIS A 290 -7.55 24.47 -14.13
C HIS A 290 -8.93 24.62 -13.51
N ILE A 291 -9.46 23.53 -12.95
CA ILE A 291 -10.76 23.54 -12.28
C ILE A 291 -10.60 22.87 -10.92
N SER A 292 -10.85 23.64 -9.87
CA SER A 292 -10.69 23.18 -8.49
C SER A 292 -11.60 22.00 -8.18
N LEU A 293 -11.17 21.16 -7.25
CA LEU A 293 -11.97 20.01 -6.78
C LEU A 293 -13.34 20.45 -6.25
N HIS A 294 -13.39 21.56 -5.51
CA HIS A 294 -14.64 22.11 -4.98
C HIS A 294 -15.63 22.46 -6.09
N GLN A 295 -15.16 23.11 -7.16
CA GLN A 295 -16.01 23.47 -8.29
C GLN A 295 -16.54 22.21 -8.99
N ARG A 296 -15.67 21.22 -9.24
CA ARG A 296 -16.08 19.94 -9.87
C ARG A 296 -17.14 19.20 -9.07
N ILE A 297 -17.03 19.19 -7.74
CA ILE A 297 -18.02 18.56 -6.87
C ILE A 297 -19.33 19.36 -6.89
N LYS A 298 -19.27 20.69 -6.91
CA LYS A 298 -20.46 21.54 -7.04
C LYS A 298 -21.20 21.24 -8.36
N ASP A 299 -20.47 21.14 -9.46
CA ASP A 299 -21.04 20.83 -10.77
C ASP A 299 -21.66 19.42 -10.79
N ALA A 300 -20.99 18.42 -10.20
CA ALA A 300 -21.53 17.07 -10.07
C ALA A 300 -22.80 17.02 -9.20
N CYS A 301 -22.89 17.85 -8.15
CA CYS A 301 -24.11 17.98 -7.34
C CYS A 301 -25.28 18.58 -8.12
N LEU A 302 -25.03 19.55 -9.01
CA LEU A 302 -26.09 20.17 -9.82
C LEU A 302 -26.68 19.19 -10.83
N VAL A 303 -25.83 18.39 -11.48
CA VAL A 303 -26.28 17.33 -12.41
C VAL A 303 -27.15 16.29 -11.69
N MET A 304 -26.79 15.91 -10.47
CA MET A 304 -27.59 14.98 -9.63
C MET A 304 -28.93 15.59 -9.18
N ALA A 305 -29.03 16.91 -9.06
CA ALA A 305 -30.27 17.59 -8.70
C ALA A 305 -31.22 17.67 -9.91
N GLU A 306 -30.68 17.92 -11.11
CA GLU A 306 -31.46 17.97 -12.36
C GLU A 306 -31.98 16.59 -12.77
N SER A 307 -31.21 15.51 -12.58
CA SER A 307 -31.66 14.14 -12.86
C SER A 307 -32.77 13.65 -11.92
N ASN A 308 -32.90 14.27 -10.74
CA ASN A 308 -33.94 13.96 -9.76
C ASN A 308 -35.15 14.91 -9.87
N ALA A 309 -35.08 15.95 -10.70
CA ALA A 309 -36.10 16.97 -10.86
C ALA A 309 -36.97 16.78 -12.12
N THR A 310 -36.98 15.60 -12.74
CA THR A 310 -37.92 15.28 -13.82
C THR A 310 -39.34 15.21 -13.22
N PRO A 311 -40.28 16.10 -13.62
CA PRO A 311 -41.61 16.10 -13.02
C PRO A 311 -42.43 14.92 -13.53
N VAL A 312 -42.98 14.14 -12.60
CA VAL A 312 -44.20 13.36 -12.83
C VAL A 312 -45.30 14.36 -13.19
N GLY A 313 -45.65 14.47 -14.47
CA GLY A 313 -46.74 15.36 -14.86
C GLY A 313 -46.81 15.70 -16.33
N GLN A 314 -47.13 14.73 -17.18
CA GLN A 314 -47.94 14.97 -18.38
C GLN A 314 -48.64 13.68 -18.79
N LYS A 315 -49.59 13.24 -17.94
CA LYS A 315 -50.67 12.37 -18.38
C LYS A 315 -51.77 13.32 -18.88
N VAL A 316 -51.71 13.69 -20.16
CA VAL A 316 -52.82 14.36 -20.82
C VAL A 316 -53.96 13.36 -20.88
N LEU A 317 -54.93 13.57 -20.00
CA LEU A 317 -56.27 13.05 -20.11
C LEU A 317 -56.89 13.61 -21.39
N HIS A 318 -57.14 12.74 -22.36
CA HIS A 318 -58.30 12.88 -23.23
C HIS A 318 -59.08 11.58 -23.13
N LEU A 319 -60.10 11.61 -22.28
CA LEU A 319 -61.17 10.63 -22.22
C LEU A 319 -62.49 11.37 -22.32
N SER A 320 -63.40 10.77 -23.08
CA SER A 320 -64.82 11.06 -23.35
C SER A 320 -65.06 11.59 -24.77
N HIS A 321 -66.00 11.05 -25.55
CA HIS A 321 -66.95 9.95 -25.33
C HIS A 321 -67.52 9.52 -26.70
N ASN A 322 -67.87 8.22 -26.84
CA ASN A 322 -69.05 7.62 -27.49
C ASN A 322 -69.54 8.18 -28.86
N SER A 323 -69.94 7.38 -29.85
CA SER A 323 -70.85 6.23 -29.78
C SER A 323 -71.09 5.62 -31.17
N ASN A 324 -71.61 4.39 -31.15
CA ASN A 324 -72.45 3.70 -32.14
C ASN A 324 -71.80 2.83 -33.23
N ALA A 325 -71.88 1.52 -32.94
CA ALA A 325 -72.49 0.47 -33.76
C ALA A 325 -73.09 0.89 -35.11
N ASP A 326 -72.69 0.25 -36.21
CA ASP A 326 -73.42 -0.90 -36.80
C ASP A 326 -72.88 -1.26 -38.20
N ASN A 327 -72.96 -2.57 -38.48
CA ASN A 327 -73.20 -3.20 -39.78
C ASN A 327 -72.19 -3.18 -40.95
N GLN A 328 -71.69 -4.40 -41.21
CA GLN A 328 -71.86 -5.20 -42.45
C GLN A 328 -71.35 -4.71 -43.83
N LEU A 329 -70.70 -5.69 -44.49
CA LEU A 329 -70.81 -6.11 -45.90
C LEU A 329 -70.01 -5.39 -47.00
N ALA A 330 -69.30 -6.25 -47.76
CA ALA A 330 -68.88 -6.14 -49.16
C ALA A 330 -67.76 -5.11 -49.47
N GLN A 331 -66.73 -5.39 -50.26
CA GLN A 331 -66.52 -6.33 -51.36
C GLN A 331 -65.08 -6.87 -51.38
#